data_AF-A0A2C6WLR8-F1
#
_entry.id   AF-A0A2C6WLR8-F1
#
_cell.length_a   1.000
_cell.length_b   1.000
_cell.length_c   1.000
_cell.angle_alpha   90.00
_cell.angle_beta   90.00
_cell.angle_gamma   90.00
#
_symmetry.space_group_name_H-M   'P 1'
#
loop_
_entity.id
_entity.type
_entity.pdbx_description
1 polymer ?
#
loop_
_entity_poly.entity_id
_entity_poly.type
_entity_poly.pdbx_seq_one_letter_code
_entity_poly.pdbx_strand_id
1 'polypeptide(L)'
;MKRIIPYIIFFMVGFLVACACSYYFQRTPDEKIKGVWEYKYNDNPQQTLYLRSSKNGMDVGTIGDKVTVFPLKKGANPDGFYFVLEEDKGNYEYYVEKKDKKHITIQPEDNSKPSLQERLFGTENLSKKTSKEKTSTLKKSK
;
A
#
# COMPACT_ATOMS: atom_id res chain seq x y z
N MET A 1 -3.22 52.59 -15.16
CA MET A 1 -2.86 51.20 -14.82
C MET A 1 -3.53 50.78 -13.51
N LYS A 2 -4.77 50.25 -13.54
CA LYS A 2 -5.53 49.88 -12.30
C LYS A 2 -6.39 48.61 -12.46
N ARG A 3 -6.11 47.75 -13.44
CA ARG A 3 -6.95 46.57 -13.76
C ARG A 3 -6.26 45.22 -13.60
N ILE A 4 -5.02 45.17 -13.10
CA ILE A 4 -4.21 43.94 -13.05
C ILE A 4 -4.37 43.20 -11.70
N ILE A 5 -4.64 43.94 -10.63
CA ILE A 5 -4.76 43.42 -9.25
C ILE A 5 -5.86 42.35 -9.07
N PRO A 6 -7.08 42.47 -9.64
CA PRO A 6 -8.11 41.45 -9.40
C PRO A 6 -7.81 40.10 -10.06
N TYR A 7 -7.04 40.09 -11.15
CA TYR A 7 -6.66 38.85 -11.84
C TYR A 7 -5.62 38.04 -11.05
N ILE A 8 -4.68 38.71 -10.37
CA ILE A 8 -3.66 38.04 -9.55
C ILE A 8 -4.30 37.35 -8.34
N ILE A 9 -5.28 37.99 -7.70
CA ILE A 9 -6.02 37.43 -6.57
C ILE A 9 -6.85 36.22 -7.02
N PHE A 10 -7.53 36.32 -8.16
CA PHE A 10 -8.32 35.21 -8.71
C PHE A 10 -7.45 33.99 -9.06
N PHE A 11 -6.24 34.23 -9.57
CA PHE A 11 -5.27 33.17 -9.86
C PHE A 11 -4.72 32.50 -8.59
N MET A 12 -4.42 33.27 -7.54
CA MET A 12 -3.98 32.70 -6.26
C MET A 12 -5.06 31.85 -5.57
N VAL A 13 -6.32 32.31 -5.60
CA VAL A 13 -7.44 31.55 -5.01
C VAL A 13 -7.69 30.28 -5.83
N GLY A 14 -7.63 30.34 -7.16
CA GLY A 14 -7.73 29.16 -8.02
C GLY A 14 -6.61 28.14 -7.79
N PHE A 15 -5.38 28.60 -7.55
CA PHE A 15 -4.24 27.73 -7.27
C PHE A 15 -4.34 27.04 -5.91
N LEU A 16 -4.83 27.75 -4.88
CA LEU A 16 -5.09 27.18 -3.55
C LEU A 16 -6.20 26.12 -3.57
N VAL A 17 -7.26 26.33 -4.34
CA VAL A 17 -8.34 25.34 -4.51
C VAL A 17 -7.85 24.10 -5.27
N ALA A 18 -6.97 24.25 -6.27
CA ALA A 18 -6.36 23.11 -6.97
C ALA A 18 -5.42 22.29 -6.07
N CYS A 19 -4.64 22.94 -5.20
CA CYS A 19 -3.82 22.27 -4.18
C CYS A 19 -4.66 21.56 -3.10
N ALA A 20 -5.81 22.13 -2.71
CA ALA A 20 -6.71 21.48 -1.75
C ALA A 20 -7.41 20.25 -2.37
N CYS A 21 -7.90 20.36 -3.61
CA CYS A 21 -8.54 19.24 -4.32
C CYS A 21 -7.58 18.06 -4.56
N SER A 22 -6.30 18.31 -4.78
CA SER A 22 -5.30 17.24 -4.91
C SER A 22 -4.99 16.55 -3.57
N TYR A 23 -5.11 17.27 -2.45
CA TYR A 23 -4.93 16.70 -1.10
C TYR A 23 -6.12 15.80 -0.69
N TYR A 24 -7.36 16.21 -0.99
CA TYR A 24 -8.56 15.42 -0.71
C TYR A 24 -8.77 14.23 -1.65
N PHE A 25 -8.01 14.17 -2.76
CA PHE A 25 -7.92 12.96 -3.59
C PHE A 25 -7.00 11.90 -2.97
N GLN A 26 -6.86 11.90 -1.63
CA GLN A 26 -6.29 10.82 -0.84
C GLN A 26 -7.12 9.55 -1.00
N ARG A 27 -6.81 8.86 -2.11
CA ARG A 27 -6.63 7.42 -2.24
C ARG A 27 -7.60 6.61 -1.36
N THR A 28 -8.89 6.68 -1.68
CA THR A 28 -9.88 5.74 -1.14
C THR A 28 -9.37 4.31 -1.37
N PRO A 29 -9.14 3.53 -0.31
CA PRO A 29 -8.69 2.15 -0.45
C PRO A 29 -9.67 1.36 -1.30
N ASP A 30 -9.11 0.60 -2.25
CA ASP A 30 -9.90 -0.19 -3.19
C ASP A 30 -10.79 -1.18 -2.40
N GLU A 31 -12.11 -1.07 -2.60
CA GLU A 31 -13.11 -1.85 -1.87
C GLU A 31 -12.94 -3.37 -2.05
N LYS A 32 -12.22 -3.79 -3.11
CA LYS A 32 -11.97 -5.19 -3.46
C LYS A 32 -11.38 -6.03 -2.32
N ILE A 33 -10.45 -5.46 -1.53
CA ILE A 33 -9.72 -6.19 -0.47
C ILE A 33 -9.98 -5.66 0.95
N LYS A 34 -11.10 -4.98 1.17
CA LYS A 34 -11.44 -4.44 2.49
C LYS A 34 -11.40 -5.52 3.59
N GLY A 35 -10.73 -5.21 4.69
CA GLY A 35 -10.53 -6.11 5.83
C GLY A 35 -9.10 -6.12 6.34
N VAL A 36 -8.86 -6.98 7.33
CA VAL A 36 -7.53 -7.30 7.82
C VAL A 36 -7.13 -8.67 7.27
N TRP A 37 -5.93 -8.76 6.73
CA TRP A 37 -5.34 -9.97 6.18
C TRP A 37 -4.02 -10.22 6.88
N GLU A 38 -3.72 -11.45 7.23
CA GLU A 38 -2.57 -11.82 8.05
C GLU A 38 -1.89 -13.07 7.49
N TYR A 39 -0.56 -13.08 7.56
CA TYR A 39 0.26 -14.27 7.38
C TYR A 39 1.10 -14.47 8.64
N LYS A 40 0.81 -15.56 9.34
CA LYS A 40 1.53 -15.96 10.55
C LYS A 40 2.70 -16.84 10.14
N TYR A 41 3.91 -16.39 10.44
CA TYR A 41 5.11 -17.21 10.27
C TYR A 41 5.14 -18.24 11.39
N ASN A 42 5.08 -19.52 11.04
CA ASN A 42 5.10 -20.62 12.00
C ASN A 42 6.36 -20.59 12.88
N ASP A 43 7.48 -20.18 12.30
CA ASP A 43 8.79 -20.18 12.99
C ASP A 43 8.98 -18.94 13.87
N ASN A 44 8.27 -17.84 13.58
CA ASN A 44 8.36 -16.57 14.32
C ASN A 44 6.99 -15.88 14.40
N PRO A 45 6.14 -16.23 15.38
CA PRO A 45 4.78 -15.69 15.49
C PRO A 45 4.73 -14.16 15.63
N GLN A 46 5.79 -13.57 16.21
CA GLN A 46 5.94 -12.11 16.35
C GLN A 46 6.16 -11.40 15.00
N GLN A 47 6.64 -12.12 13.98
CA GLN A 47 6.87 -11.58 12.64
C GLN A 47 5.62 -11.68 11.74
N THR A 48 4.41 -11.68 12.29
CA THR A 48 3.18 -11.79 11.47
C THR A 48 3.07 -10.62 10.50
N LEU A 49 3.08 -10.90 9.19
CA LEU A 49 2.81 -9.90 8.15
C LEU A 49 1.30 -9.64 8.12
N TYR A 50 0.89 -8.39 8.13
CA TYR A 50 -0.51 -8.04 7.88
C TYR A 50 -0.67 -6.98 6.79
N LEU A 51 -1.86 -6.98 6.21
CA LEU A 51 -2.39 -5.93 5.35
C LEU A 51 -3.76 -5.54 5.89
N ARG A 52 -3.95 -4.26 6.20
CA ARG A 52 -5.22 -3.69 6.62
C ARG A 52 -5.71 -2.75 5.54
N SER A 53 -6.92 -2.97 5.04
CA SER A 53 -7.62 -2.05 4.15
C SER A 53 -8.96 -1.67 4.77
N SER A 54 -9.15 -0.38 5.05
CA SER A 54 -10.32 0.17 5.74
C SER A 54 -10.72 1.50 5.12
N LYS A 55 -11.91 2.05 5.39
CA LYS A 55 -12.31 3.36 4.83
C LYS A 55 -11.31 4.50 5.11
N ASN A 56 -10.52 4.37 6.17
CA ASN A 56 -9.59 5.40 6.63
C ASN A 56 -8.19 5.29 6.00
N GLY A 57 -7.94 4.25 5.18
CA GLY A 57 -6.63 4.03 4.57
C GLY A 57 -6.22 2.57 4.51
N MET A 58 -5.00 2.37 4.05
CA MET A 58 -4.38 1.05 3.86
C MET A 58 -3.01 1.02 4.54
N ASP A 59 -2.74 -0.05 5.27
CA ASP A 59 -1.48 -0.23 6.00
C ASP A 59 -0.97 -1.66 5.84
N VAL A 60 0.35 -1.81 5.87
CA VAL A 60 1.04 -3.11 5.95
C VAL A 60 2.02 -3.08 7.11
N GLY A 61 2.38 -4.23 7.65
CA GLY A 61 3.37 -4.25 8.74
C GLY A 61 3.39 -5.53 9.55
N THR A 62 3.80 -5.37 10.80
CA THR A 62 4.03 -6.43 11.78
C THR A 62 3.15 -6.23 13.02
N ILE A 63 3.10 -7.21 13.93
CA ILE A 63 2.42 -6.99 15.22
C ILE A 63 3.24 -5.99 16.04
N GLY A 64 2.87 -4.70 15.96
CA GLY A 64 3.54 -3.60 16.66
C GLY A 64 3.81 -2.43 15.73
N ASP A 65 4.27 -2.70 14.51
CA ASP A 65 4.66 -1.68 13.53
C ASP A 65 3.73 -1.64 12.32
N LYS A 66 3.41 -0.42 11.89
CA LYS A 66 2.46 -0.16 10.80
C LYS A 66 3.07 0.86 9.86
N VAL A 67 3.06 0.54 8.58
CA VAL A 67 3.45 1.45 7.52
C VAL A 67 2.25 1.70 6.63
N THR A 68 1.86 2.96 6.51
CA THR A 68 0.80 3.36 5.60
C THR A 68 1.27 3.17 4.16
N VAL A 69 0.41 2.53 3.38
CA VAL A 69 0.63 2.29 1.95
C VAL A 69 -0.53 2.85 1.16
N PHE A 70 -0.30 2.96 -0.14
CA PHE A 70 -1.19 3.74 -0.97
C PHE A 70 -1.62 2.97 -2.21
N PRO A 71 -2.93 2.75 -2.40
CA PRO A 71 -3.43 2.09 -3.60
C PRO A 71 -3.15 2.94 -4.84
N LEU A 72 -2.75 2.28 -5.92
CA LEU A 72 -2.52 2.82 -7.24
C LEU A 72 -3.68 2.42 -8.16
N LYS A 73 -4.20 3.39 -8.92
CA LYS A 73 -5.19 3.14 -9.98
C LYS A 73 -4.51 2.59 -11.24
N LYS A 74 -3.83 1.44 -11.11
CA LYS A 74 -3.06 0.77 -12.16
C LYS A 74 -3.56 -0.65 -12.32
N GLY A 75 -3.73 -1.07 -13.58
CA GLY A 75 -4.25 -2.39 -13.94
C GLY A 75 -5.78 -2.48 -13.86
N ALA A 76 -6.39 -3.09 -14.88
CA ALA A 76 -7.84 -3.28 -14.97
C ALA A 76 -8.32 -4.61 -14.35
N ASN A 77 -7.59 -5.15 -13.35
CA ASN A 77 -7.96 -6.43 -12.75
C ASN A 77 -9.12 -6.21 -11.75
N PRO A 78 -10.28 -6.89 -11.90
CA PRO A 78 -11.38 -6.79 -10.96
C PRO A 78 -11.05 -7.38 -9.58
N ASP A 79 -10.11 -8.33 -9.50
CA ASP A 79 -9.74 -9.06 -8.29
C ASP A 79 -8.44 -8.55 -7.64
N GLY A 80 -7.77 -7.57 -8.24
CA GLY A 80 -6.50 -7.05 -7.72
C GLY A 80 -6.23 -5.59 -8.07
N PHE A 81 -5.17 -5.05 -7.48
CA PHE A 81 -4.65 -3.72 -7.75
C PHE A 81 -3.20 -3.61 -7.25
N TYR A 82 -2.53 -2.53 -7.62
CA TYR A 82 -1.19 -2.22 -7.13
C TYR A 82 -1.25 -1.26 -5.95
N PHE A 83 -0.37 -1.38 -4.98
CA PHE A 83 -0.13 -0.34 -3.99
C PHE A 83 1.35 0.02 -3.94
N VAL A 84 1.64 1.23 -3.45
CA VAL A 84 3.00 1.70 -3.24
C VAL A 84 3.33 1.79 -1.75
N LEU A 85 4.50 1.28 -1.40
CA LEU A 85 5.20 1.51 -0.14
C LEU A 85 6.26 2.59 -0.41
N GLU A 86 6.08 3.75 0.21
CA GLU A 86 7.00 4.88 0.08
C GLU A 86 8.03 4.82 1.22
N GLU A 87 9.32 4.81 0.86
CA GLU A 87 10.43 4.84 1.82
C GLU A 87 11.47 5.89 1.38
N ASP A 88 12.31 6.35 2.31
CA ASP A 88 13.37 7.33 2.03
C ASP A 88 14.30 6.92 0.88
N LYS A 89 14.50 5.60 0.69
CA LYS A 89 15.38 5.03 -0.34
C LYS A 89 14.69 4.80 -1.68
N GLY A 90 13.38 5.05 -1.77
CA GLY A 90 12.60 4.89 -2.99
C GLY A 90 11.22 4.28 -2.76
N ASN A 91 10.45 4.22 -3.84
CA ASN A 91 9.09 3.71 -3.84
C ASN A 91 9.04 2.28 -4.37
N TYR A 92 8.31 1.41 -3.67
CA TYR A 92 8.18 0.00 -4.01
C TYR A 92 6.72 -0.32 -4.34
N GLU A 93 6.48 -0.81 -5.55
CA GLU A 93 5.16 -1.22 -6.01
C GLU A 93 4.94 -2.71 -5.76
N TYR A 94 3.77 -3.02 -5.18
CA TYR A 94 3.32 -4.37 -4.91
C TYR A 94 1.96 -4.61 -5.53
N TYR A 95 1.80 -5.75 -6.17
CA TYR A 95 0.52 -6.22 -6.66
C TYR A 95 -0.17 -7.06 -5.59
N VAL A 96 -1.42 -6.71 -5.27
CA VAL A 96 -2.29 -7.49 -4.40
C VAL A 96 -3.46 -8.04 -5.19
N GLU A 97 -3.73 -9.33 -5.03
CA GLU A 97 -4.80 -10.03 -5.73
C GLU A 97 -5.57 -10.92 -4.77
N LYS A 98 -6.89 -10.91 -4.90
CA LYS A 98 -7.79 -11.79 -4.19
C LYS A 98 -7.84 -13.15 -4.89
N LYS A 99 -7.31 -14.18 -4.22
CA LYS A 99 -7.39 -15.56 -4.72
C LYS A 99 -8.76 -16.18 -4.44
N ASP A 100 -9.31 -15.91 -3.26
CA ASP A 100 -10.63 -16.36 -2.87
C ASP A 100 -11.22 -15.48 -1.75
N LYS A 101 -12.34 -15.89 -1.15
CA LYS A 101 -13.01 -15.11 -0.08
C LYS A 101 -12.18 -15.00 1.22
N LYS A 102 -11.19 -15.86 1.40
CA LYS A 102 -10.36 -16.03 2.60
C LYS A 102 -8.87 -15.79 2.35
N HIS A 103 -8.42 -15.66 1.11
CA HIS A 103 -7.00 -15.49 0.78
C HIS A 103 -6.75 -14.35 -0.21
N ILE A 104 -5.68 -13.58 0.05
CA ILE A 104 -5.07 -12.66 -0.89
C ILE A 104 -3.61 -13.05 -1.11
N THR A 105 -3.04 -12.69 -2.25
CA THR A 105 -1.62 -12.76 -2.53
C THR A 105 -1.06 -11.37 -2.70
N ILE A 106 0.15 -11.14 -2.18
CA ILE A 106 0.93 -9.93 -2.38
C ILE A 106 2.25 -10.33 -3.03
N GLN A 107 2.64 -9.66 -4.10
CA GLN A 107 3.91 -9.89 -4.78
C GLN A 107 4.52 -8.57 -5.25
N PRO A 108 5.85 -8.46 -5.37
CA PRO A 108 6.45 -7.30 -6.00
C PRO A 108 6.01 -7.20 -7.47
N GLU A 109 6.04 -5.99 -8.02
CA GLU A 109 5.79 -5.75 -9.45
C GLU A 109 6.72 -6.57 -10.36
N ASP A 110 7.97 -6.77 -9.92
CA ASP A 110 8.99 -7.52 -10.65
C ASP A 110 9.70 -8.49 -9.69
N ASN A 111 10.01 -9.71 -10.16
CA ASN A 111 10.68 -10.75 -9.36
C ASN A 111 12.11 -10.39 -8.92
N SER A 112 12.74 -9.43 -9.60
CA SER A 112 14.03 -8.85 -9.21
C SER A 112 13.92 -7.89 -8.01
N LYS A 113 12.72 -7.39 -7.70
CA LYS A 113 12.50 -6.51 -6.55
C LYS A 113 12.39 -7.29 -5.23
N PRO A 114 12.70 -6.65 -4.08
CA PRO A 114 12.50 -7.27 -2.78
C PRO A 114 11.03 -7.59 -2.51
N SER A 115 10.77 -8.71 -1.84
CA SER A 115 9.43 -9.03 -1.35
C SER A 115 9.00 -8.01 -0.30
N LEU A 116 7.69 -7.92 -0.04
CA LEU A 116 7.17 -7.01 0.98
C LEU A 116 7.79 -7.32 2.35
N GLN A 117 8.08 -8.60 2.61
CA GLN A 117 8.56 -9.05 3.91
C GLN A 117 10.05 -8.75 4.07
N GLU A 118 10.83 -8.84 2.98
CA GLU A 118 12.21 -8.36 2.97
C GLU A 118 12.29 -6.86 3.28
N ARG A 119 11.32 -6.07 2.81
CA ARG A 119 11.25 -4.63 3.13
C ARG A 119 10.84 -4.36 4.59
N LEU A 120 9.82 -5.06 5.08
CA LEU A 120 9.27 -4.80 6.40
C LEU A 120 10.11 -5.39 7.55
N PHE A 121 10.72 -6.55 7.36
CA PHE A 121 11.48 -7.24 8.39
C PHE A 121 12.99 -7.09 8.24
N GLY A 122 13.48 -6.75 7.05
CA GLY A 122 14.90 -6.87 6.71
C GLY A 122 15.30 -8.29 6.34
N THR A 123 16.23 -8.42 5.40
CA THR A 123 16.67 -9.70 4.84
C THR A 123 17.26 -10.66 5.86
N GLU A 124 17.99 -10.14 6.84
CA GLU A 124 18.66 -10.89 7.90
C GLU A 124 17.70 -11.48 8.94
N ASN A 125 16.49 -10.92 9.05
CA ASN A 125 15.51 -11.34 10.05
C ASN A 125 14.50 -12.35 9.51
N LEU A 126 14.58 -12.71 8.23
CA LEU A 126 13.70 -13.70 7.60
C LEU A 126 14.24 -15.12 7.74
N SER A 127 13.34 -16.09 7.89
CA SER A 127 13.71 -17.51 7.79
C SER A 127 14.21 -17.84 6.39
N LYS A 128 15.07 -18.86 6.25
CA LYS A 128 15.58 -19.34 4.94
C LYS A 128 14.47 -19.75 3.97
N LYS A 129 13.30 -20.13 4.50
CA LYS A 129 12.13 -20.45 3.70
C LYS A 129 11.47 -19.18 3.18
N THR A 130 11.22 -18.23 4.07
CA THR A 130 10.55 -16.96 3.75
C THR A 130 11.40 -16.06 2.84
N SER A 131 12.72 -16.04 3.00
CA SER A 131 13.59 -15.24 2.13
C SER A 131 13.58 -15.70 0.67
N LYS A 132 13.12 -16.93 0.39
CA LYS A 132 12.93 -17.45 -0.97
C LYS A 132 11.53 -17.17 -1.53
N GLU A 133 10.57 -16.83 -0.67
CA GLU A 133 9.19 -16.56 -1.06
C GLU A 133 9.03 -15.08 -1.46
N LYS A 134 8.84 -14.82 -2.76
CA LYS A 134 8.54 -13.47 -3.27
C LYS A 134 7.07 -13.11 -3.16
N THR A 135 6.19 -14.10 -3.23
CA THR A 135 4.74 -13.94 -3.09
C THR A 135 4.28 -14.39 -1.71
N SER A 136 3.64 -13.49 -0.97
CA SER A 136 3.04 -13.77 0.33
C SER A 136 1.55 -14.07 0.15
N THR A 137 1.05 -15.18 0.68
CA THR A 137 -0.39 -15.50 0.67
C THR A 137 -0.99 -15.22 2.04
N LEU A 138 -1.69 -14.09 2.20
CA LEU A 138 -2.30 -13.70 3.47
C LEU A 138 -3.71 -14.29 3.59
N LYS A 139 -4.07 -14.68 4.81
CA LYS A 139 -5.40 -15.17 5.17
C LYS A 139 -6.23 -14.04 5.75
N LYS A 140 -7.53 -14.02 5.47
CA LYS A 140 -8.44 -13.06 6.07
C LYS A 140 -8.46 -13.27 7.58
N SER A 141 -8.15 -12.21 8.34
CA SER A 141 -8.35 -12.17 9.78
C SER A 141 -9.85 -12.04 10.07
N LYS A 142 -10.31 -12.66 11.15
CA LYS A 142 -11.75 -12.80 11.48
C LYS A 142 -12.42 -11.44 11.71
#